data_AF-A0A0C2AZI3-F1
#
_entry.id   AF-A0A0C2AZI3-F1
#
_cell.length_a   1.000
_cell.length_b   1.000
_cell.length_c   1.000
_cell.angle_alpha   90.00
_cell.angle_beta   90.00
_cell.angle_gamma   90.00
#
_symmetry.space_group_name_H-M   'P 1'
#
loop_
_entity.id
_entity.type
_entity.pdbx_description
1 polymer ?
#
loop_
_entity_poly.entity_id
_entity_poly.type
_entity_poly.pdbx_seq_one_letter_code
_entity_poly.pdbx_strand_id
1 'polypeptide(L)'
;MTPDTDSVRRWAEDILHQLGAFPAHTLGITEVADTEATGYTANANGPGPELPAGDAAFASSLEPRPDGGGVPAWTMDGQPGVFVTLSHEDGSSVGVHLHRTMSASEAVTLLADVLQEAVLENTEGTPVPACPGHPHPPTAEEVSGVPSWTCPRGGRTWPILSPTAR
;
A
#
# COMPACT_ATOMS: atom_id res chain seq x y z
N MET A 1 -3.86 -7.66 17.53
CA MET A 1 -5.05 -7.53 16.66
C MET A 1 -4.59 -7.78 15.23
N THR A 2 -5.33 -8.56 14.46
CA THR A 2 -5.06 -8.83 13.04
C THR A 2 -5.72 -7.75 12.18
N PRO A 3 -5.15 -7.38 11.03
CA PRO A 3 -5.79 -6.41 10.13
C PRO A 3 -7.10 -6.97 9.56
N ASP A 4 -8.17 -6.22 9.76
CA ASP A 4 -9.50 -6.43 9.15
C ASP A 4 -9.91 -5.18 8.37
N THR A 5 -10.88 -5.32 7.47
CA THR A 5 -11.30 -4.26 6.54
C THR A 5 -11.72 -2.96 7.26
N ASP A 6 -12.42 -3.04 8.39
CA ASP A 6 -12.91 -1.87 9.12
C ASP A 6 -11.77 -1.16 9.86
N SER A 7 -10.85 -1.93 10.45
CA SER A 7 -9.66 -1.38 11.11
C SER A 7 -8.72 -0.72 10.11
N VAL A 8 -8.43 -1.42 9.00
CA VAL A 8 -7.58 -0.90 7.92
C VAL A 8 -8.16 0.36 7.29
N ARG A 9 -9.48 0.44 7.11
CA ARG A 9 -10.15 1.65 6.65
C ARG A 9 -9.90 2.83 7.58
N ARG A 10 -10.14 2.65 8.88
CA ARG A 10 -9.93 3.72 9.87
C ARG A 10 -8.47 4.16 9.93
N TRP A 11 -7.53 3.23 9.82
CA TRP A 11 -6.10 3.56 9.78
C TRP A 11 -5.72 4.36 8.54
N ALA A 12 -6.15 3.91 7.36
CA ALA A 12 -5.87 4.60 6.10
C ALA A 12 -6.46 6.03 6.09
N GLU A 13 -7.69 6.20 6.55
CA GLU A 13 -8.35 7.50 6.64
C GLU A 13 -7.65 8.46 7.61
N ASP A 14 -7.16 7.95 8.76
CA ASP A 14 -6.41 8.76 9.74
C ASP A 14 -5.03 9.16 9.21
N ILE A 15 -4.32 8.22 8.56
CA ILE A 15 -3.03 8.48 7.91
C ILE A 15 -3.19 9.54 6.81
N LEU A 16 -4.13 9.36 5.89
CA LEU A 16 -4.37 10.29 4.78
C LEU A 16 -4.77 11.70 5.27
N HIS A 17 -5.50 11.80 6.39
CA HIS A 17 -5.76 13.08 7.04
C HIS A 17 -4.48 13.76 7.51
N GLN A 18 -3.56 13.02 8.12
CA GLN A 18 -2.26 13.58 8.56
C GLN A 18 -1.38 13.98 7.39
N LEU A 19 -1.48 13.27 6.27
CA LEU A 19 -0.77 13.58 5.03
C LEU A 19 -1.38 14.77 4.26
N GLY A 20 -2.58 15.22 4.64
CA GLY A 20 -3.28 16.31 3.95
C GLY A 20 -3.82 15.92 2.57
N ALA A 21 -4.03 14.63 2.34
CA ALA A 21 -4.27 14.07 1.01
C ALA A 21 -5.77 13.98 0.61
N PHE A 22 -6.67 14.46 1.48
CA PHE A 22 -8.09 14.59 1.18
C PHE A 22 -8.44 16.01 0.71
N PRO A 23 -9.31 16.18 -0.31
CA PRO A 23 -10.16 15.18 -0.97
C PRO A 23 -9.63 14.64 -2.32
N ALA A 24 -8.34 14.81 -2.64
CA ALA A 24 -7.81 14.54 -3.98
C ALA A 24 -7.65 13.05 -4.35
N HIS A 25 -7.90 12.10 -3.43
CA HIS A 25 -7.66 10.68 -3.65
C HIS A 25 -8.88 9.82 -3.33
N THR A 26 -9.01 8.71 -4.06
CA THR A 26 -10.04 7.70 -3.80
C THR A 26 -9.39 6.48 -3.13
N LEU A 27 -9.92 6.10 -1.96
CA LEU A 27 -9.47 4.95 -1.20
C LEU A 27 -10.32 3.72 -1.53
N GLY A 28 -9.69 2.67 -2.06
CA GLY A 28 -10.27 1.34 -2.25
C GLY A 28 -9.77 0.37 -1.18
N ILE A 29 -10.66 -0.47 -0.64
CA ILE A 29 -10.29 -1.51 0.33
C ILE A 29 -11.04 -2.78 -0.04
N THR A 30 -10.31 -3.88 -0.18
CA THR A 30 -10.86 -5.17 -0.58
C THR A 30 -10.32 -6.26 0.33
N GLU A 31 -11.20 -7.08 0.89
CA GLU A 31 -10.78 -8.27 1.62
C GLU A 31 -10.32 -9.33 0.62
N VAL A 32 -9.13 -9.87 0.85
CA VAL A 32 -8.58 -11.01 0.13
C VAL A 32 -8.86 -12.22 1.00
N ALA A 33 -9.87 -12.99 0.61
CA ALA A 33 -10.22 -14.22 1.32
C ALA A 33 -9.13 -15.28 1.15
N ASP A 34 -9.16 -16.29 2.03
CA ASP A 34 -8.47 -17.55 1.80
C ASP A 34 -8.90 -18.06 0.42
N THR A 35 -8.02 -17.91 -0.56
CA THR A 35 -8.21 -18.62 -1.81
C THR A 35 -7.83 -20.04 -1.42
N GLU A 36 -8.82 -20.88 -1.08
CA GLU A 36 -8.61 -22.33 -1.15
C GLU A 36 -7.92 -22.53 -2.48
N ALA A 37 -6.67 -23.01 -2.46
CA ALA A 37 -5.85 -23.16 -3.64
C ALA A 37 -6.67 -23.95 -4.66
N THR A 38 -7.39 -23.23 -5.51
CA THR A 38 -8.37 -23.77 -6.44
C THR A 38 -7.47 -24.18 -7.56
N GLY A 39 -6.94 -25.41 -7.40
CA GLY A 39 -5.84 -25.99 -8.14
C GLY A 39 -5.50 -25.25 -9.42
N TYR A 40 -4.70 -24.20 -9.33
CA TYR A 40 -3.90 -23.79 -10.45
C TYR A 40 -2.70 -24.72 -10.43
N THR A 41 -2.94 -25.98 -10.79
CA THR A 41 -1.88 -26.76 -11.40
C THR A 41 -1.50 -25.98 -12.64
N ALA A 42 -0.42 -25.20 -12.56
CA ALA A 42 0.32 -24.82 -13.75
C ALA A 42 0.65 -26.14 -14.44
N ASN A 43 -0.13 -26.50 -15.45
CA ASN A 43 0.16 -27.64 -16.29
C ASN A 43 1.48 -27.31 -16.99
N ALA A 44 2.60 -27.80 -16.44
CA ALA A 44 3.94 -27.70 -17.01
C ALA A 44 4.11 -28.53 -18.30
N ASN A 45 3.02 -28.81 -19.03
CA ASN A 45 2.99 -29.61 -20.26
C ASN A 45 1.99 -29.03 -21.30
N GLY A 46 1.87 -27.71 -21.38
CA GLY A 46 1.34 -27.03 -22.58
C GLY A 46 2.50 -26.47 -23.40
N PRO A 47 2.47 -26.51 -24.75
CA PRO A 47 3.53 -25.92 -25.56
C PRO A 47 3.61 -24.42 -25.26
N GLY A 48 4.75 -23.98 -24.74
CA GLY A 48 4.99 -22.56 -24.46
C GLY A 48 4.89 -21.73 -25.74
N PRO A 49 4.42 -20.47 -25.67
CA PRO A 49 4.47 -19.59 -26.83
C PRO A 49 5.93 -19.38 -27.22
N GLU A 50 6.27 -19.78 -28.45
CA GLU A 50 7.58 -19.59 -29.04
C GLU A 50 7.87 -18.09 -29.14
N LEU A 51 8.87 -17.63 -28.38
CA LEU A 51 9.31 -16.23 -28.39
C LEU A 51 10.01 -15.94 -29.73
N PRO A 52 9.60 -14.93 -30.51
CA PRO A 52 10.37 -14.51 -31.67
C PRO A 52 11.72 -13.95 -31.21
N ALA A 53 12.81 -14.50 -31.75
CA ALA A 53 14.16 -14.00 -31.51
C ALA A 53 14.34 -12.63 -32.19
N GLY A 54 14.41 -11.56 -31.40
CA GLY A 54 14.77 -10.22 -31.86
C GLY A 54 14.55 -9.17 -30.79
N ASP A 55 15.29 -8.06 -30.87
CA ASP A 55 15.45 -6.93 -29.93
C ASP A 55 14.16 -6.16 -29.50
N ALA A 56 13.08 -6.87 -29.16
CA ALA A 56 11.83 -6.30 -28.63
C ALA A 56 11.62 -6.64 -27.14
N ALA A 57 12.67 -7.05 -26.42
CA ALA A 57 12.59 -7.66 -25.09
C ALA A 57 12.15 -6.71 -23.94
N PHE A 58 11.90 -5.43 -24.20
CA PHE A 58 11.38 -4.49 -23.20
C PHE A 58 10.30 -3.58 -23.79
N ALA A 59 9.23 -4.16 -24.33
CA ALA A 59 7.97 -3.44 -24.47
C ALA A 59 7.23 -3.47 -23.14
N SER A 60 7.44 -2.46 -22.29
CA SER A 60 6.64 -2.24 -21.10
C SER A 60 5.27 -1.72 -21.52
N SER A 61 4.36 -2.62 -21.87
CA SER A 61 2.96 -2.26 -22.13
C SER A 61 2.22 -2.13 -20.80
N LEU A 62 2.09 -0.89 -20.31
CA LEU A 62 1.05 -0.54 -19.36
C LEU A 62 -0.28 -0.56 -20.13
N GLU A 63 -1.04 -1.64 -20.00
CA GLU A 63 -2.44 -1.62 -20.41
C GLU A 63 -3.25 -0.89 -19.32
N PRO A 64 -3.81 0.31 -19.60
CA PRO A 64 -4.78 0.90 -18.70
C PRO A 64 -6.01 0.00 -18.74
N ARG A 65 -6.24 -0.80 -17.69
CA ARG A 65 -7.41 -1.66 -17.61
C ARG A 65 -8.63 -0.78 -17.30
N PRO A 66 -9.59 -0.65 -18.22
CA PRO A 66 -10.80 0.06 -17.92
C PRO A 66 -11.65 -0.86 -17.03
N ASP A 67 -12.16 -0.28 -15.94
CA ASP A 67 -13.28 -0.77 -15.15
C ASP A 67 -13.04 -1.98 -14.22
N GLY A 68 -13.11 -1.70 -12.91
CA GLY A 68 -13.72 -2.60 -11.93
C GLY A 68 -12.78 -3.42 -11.04
N GLY A 69 -12.39 -2.86 -9.90
CA GLY A 69 -12.34 -3.54 -8.59
C GLY A 69 -11.64 -4.89 -8.47
N GLY A 70 -10.66 -5.20 -9.32
CA GLY A 70 -9.84 -6.41 -9.23
C GLY A 70 -8.57 -6.11 -8.46
N VAL A 71 -8.24 -6.94 -7.46
CA VAL A 71 -6.90 -6.94 -6.86
C VAL A 71 -5.87 -7.19 -7.97
N PRO A 72 -4.78 -6.40 -8.04
CA PRO A 72 -3.83 -6.53 -9.12
C PRO A 72 -3.12 -7.89 -9.09
N ALA A 73 -2.72 -8.37 -10.27
CA ALA A 73 -2.11 -9.69 -10.46
C ALA A 73 -0.73 -9.87 -9.81
N TRP A 74 -0.23 -8.92 -9.01
CA TRP A 74 0.96 -9.08 -8.17
C TRP A 74 0.62 -9.43 -6.72
N THR A 75 -0.66 -9.50 -6.35
CA THR A 75 -1.14 -10.04 -5.05
C THR A 75 -1.04 -11.58 -4.97
N MET A 76 -0.21 -12.20 -5.82
CA MET A 76 -0.23 -13.62 -6.21
C MET A 76 0.31 -14.61 -5.18
N ASP A 77 0.67 -14.20 -3.97
CA ASP A 77 1.01 -15.18 -2.92
C ASP A 77 -0.25 -15.89 -2.36
N GLY A 78 -1.45 -15.46 -2.76
CA GLY A 78 -2.72 -16.11 -2.38
C GLY A 78 -3.00 -16.08 -0.88
N GLN A 79 -2.23 -15.31 -0.12
CA GLN A 79 -2.37 -15.23 1.32
C GLN A 79 -3.59 -14.36 1.67
N PRO A 80 -4.39 -14.76 2.67
CA PRO A 80 -5.52 -13.97 3.12
C PRO A 80 -5.05 -12.65 3.75
N GLY A 81 -5.84 -11.59 3.56
CA GLY A 81 -5.47 -10.26 4.05
C GLY A 81 -6.43 -9.18 3.59
N VAL A 82 -5.97 -7.93 3.70
CA VAL A 82 -6.69 -6.75 3.22
C VAL A 82 -5.84 -6.04 2.19
N PHE A 83 -6.37 -5.84 0.99
CA PHE A 83 -5.75 -5.05 -0.05
C PHE A 83 -6.28 -3.62 0.00
N VAL A 84 -5.37 -2.66 0.04
CA VAL A 84 -5.69 -1.22 0.04
C VAL A 84 -5.16 -0.62 -1.24
N THR A 85 -5.99 0.19 -1.92
CA THR A 85 -5.62 0.93 -3.12
C THR A 85 -5.84 2.41 -2.88
N LEU A 86 -4.88 3.24 -3.24
CA LEU A 86 -5.05 4.69 -3.34
C LEU A 86 -5.00 5.08 -4.81
N SER A 87 -6.08 5.67 -5.31
CA SER A 87 -6.18 6.14 -6.70
C SER A 87 -6.12 7.67 -6.77
N HIS A 88 -5.36 8.17 -7.75
CA HIS A 88 -5.12 9.59 -7.99
C HIS A 88 -5.95 10.10 -9.19
N GLU A 89 -6.10 11.42 -9.32
CA GLU A 89 -6.91 12.05 -10.38
C GLU A 89 -6.37 11.80 -11.80
N ASP A 90 -5.08 11.52 -11.94
CA ASP A 90 -4.43 11.18 -13.20
C ASP A 90 -4.68 9.72 -13.64
N GLY A 91 -5.44 8.96 -12.84
CA GLY A 91 -5.75 7.55 -13.08
C GLY A 91 -4.67 6.59 -12.61
N SER A 92 -3.57 7.09 -12.04
CA SER A 92 -2.57 6.24 -11.38
C SER A 92 -3.11 5.69 -10.06
N SER A 93 -2.53 4.58 -9.61
CA SER A 93 -2.86 4.02 -8.30
C SER A 93 -1.69 3.25 -7.71
N VAL A 94 -1.56 3.34 -6.38
CA VAL A 94 -0.70 2.47 -5.59
C VAL A 94 -1.56 1.48 -4.82
N GLY A 95 -1.02 0.31 -4.52
CA GLY A 95 -1.68 -0.67 -3.67
C GLY A 95 -0.74 -1.27 -2.63
N VAL A 96 -1.30 -1.75 -1.54
CA VAL A 96 -0.57 -2.49 -0.50
C VAL A 96 -1.43 -3.65 0.01
N HIS A 97 -0.80 -4.81 0.17
CA HIS A 97 -1.44 -5.99 0.72
C HIS A 97 -1.03 -6.19 2.19
N LEU A 98 -1.99 -6.12 3.11
CA LEU A 98 -1.79 -6.32 4.54
C LEU A 98 -2.18 -7.75 4.90
N HIS A 99 -1.19 -8.61 5.09
CA HIS A 99 -1.41 -10.03 5.33
C HIS A 99 -2.12 -10.23 6.68
N ARG A 100 -3.05 -11.18 6.77
CA ARG A 100 -3.77 -11.47 8.03
C ARG A 100 -2.84 -11.87 9.17
N THR A 101 -1.67 -12.41 8.86
CA THR A 101 -0.64 -12.81 9.85
C THR A 101 0.19 -11.65 10.39
N MET A 102 0.13 -10.46 9.77
CA MET A 102 0.83 -9.28 10.27
C MET A 102 0.25 -8.85 11.62
N SER A 103 1.12 -8.33 12.46
CA SER A 103 0.64 -7.59 13.63
C SER A 103 -0.03 -6.29 13.17
N ALA A 104 -0.98 -5.76 13.96
CA ALA A 104 -1.55 -4.45 13.68
C ALA A 104 -0.47 -3.35 13.58
N SER A 105 0.59 -3.44 14.38
CA SER A 105 1.65 -2.44 14.37
C SER A 105 2.45 -2.45 13.06
N GLU A 106 2.82 -3.64 12.61
CA GLU A 106 3.48 -3.87 11.32
C GLU A 106 2.58 -3.43 10.16
N ALA A 107 1.30 -3.80 10.17
CA ALA A 107 0.34 -3.45 9.13
C ALA A 107 0.15 -1.92 9.03
N VAL A 108 0.04 -1.22 10.16
CA VAL A 108 -0.07 0.24 10.19
C VAL A 108 1.20 0.91 9.70
N THR A 109 2.37 0.40 10.09
CA THR A 109 3.67 0.96 9.68
C THR A 109 3.85 0.82 8.16
N LEU A 110 3.59 -0.36 7.61
CA LEU A 110 3.66 -0.61 6.17
C LEU A 110 2.63 0.23 5.40
N LEU A 111 1.39 0.32 5.89
CA LEU A 111 0.35 1.13 5.28
C LEU A 111 0.74 2.61 5.25
N ALA A 112 1.31 3.12 6.34
CA ALA A 112 1.73 4.51 6.46
C ALA A 112 2.88 4.85 5.51
N ASP A 113 3.86 3.95 5.38
CA ASP A 113 4.99 4.09 4.45
C ASP A 113 4.52 4.22 3.00
N VAL A 114 3.70 3.26 2.54
CA VAL A 114 3.20 3.26 1.15
C VAL A 114 2.30 4.46 0.85
N LEU A 115 1.40 4.81 1.77
CA LEU A 115 0.53 5.98 1.58
C LEU A 115 1.34 7.28 1.60
N GLN A 116 2.38 7.39 2.43
CA GLN A 116 3.26 8.54 2.45
C GLN A 116 4.01 8.70 1.13
N GLU A 117 4.59 7.62 0.61
CA GLU A 117 5.31 7.63 -0.67
C GLU A 117 4.41 8.11 -1.81
N ALA A 118 3.20 7.56 -1.93
CA ALA A 118 2.25 7.96 -2.96
C ALA A 118 1.83 9.44 -2.87
N VAL A 119 1.65 9.97 -1.65
CA VAL A 119 1.33 11.40 -1.48
C VAL A 119 2.57 12.27 -1.75
N LEU A 120 3.77 11.84 -1.38
CA LEU A 120 5.01 12.55 -1.67
C LEU A 120 5.23 12.69 -3.18
N GLU A 121 5.01 11.62 -3.94
CA GLU A 121 5.10 11.64 -5.40
C GLU A 121 4.14 12.66 -6.01
N ASN A 122 2.89 12.68 -5.55
CA ASN A 122 1.87 13.59 -6.08
C ASN A 122 2.03 15.05 -5.62
N THR A 123 2.69 15.28 -4.49
CA THR A 123 2.93 16.62 -3.93
C THR A 123 4.30 17.20 -4.29
N GLU A 124 4.93 16.64 -5.34
CA GLU A 124 6.26 17.03 -5.84
C GLU A 124 7.33 17.04 -4.73
N GLY A 125 7.24 16.10 -3.79
CA GLY A 125 8.18 15.94 -2.68
C GLY A 125 7.93 16.87 -1.49
N THR A 126 6.76 17.50 -1.38
CA THR A 126 6.38 18.28 -0.20
C THR A 126 6.38 17.39 1.04
N PRO A 127 7.17 17.68 2.09
CA PRO A 127 7.26 16.83 3.27
C PRO A 127 5.91 16.60 3.98
N VAL A 128 5.40 15.37 3.91
CA VAL A 128 4.16 14.95 4.55
C VAL A 128 4.34 13.64 5.33
N PRO A 129 3.80 13.51 6.56
CA PRO A 129 3.42 14.66 7.39
C PRO A 129 4.68 15.51 7.66
N ALA A 130 4.53 16.79 7.98
CA ALA A 130 5.68 17.64 8.23
C ALA A 130 6.48 17.15 9.45
N CYS A 131 7.78 16.91 9.31
CA CYS A 131 8.63 16.63 10.47
C CYS A 131 8.72 17.88 11.36
N PRO A 132 8.43 17.78 12.68
CA PRO A 132 8.50 18.92 13.59
C PRO A 132 9.87 19.61 13.56
N GLY A 133 9.91 20.84 13.04
CA GLY A 133 11.12 21.67 12.99
C GLY A 133 12.10 21.37 11.86
N HIS A 134 11.79 20.49 10.91
CA HIS A 134 12.72 20.13 9.83
C HIS A 134 12.03 19.97 8.46
N PRO A 135 12.72 20.30 7.35
CA PRO A 135 12.18 20.22 5.99
C PRO A 135 12.42 18.84 5.36
N HIS A 136 11.90 17.79 5.97
CA HIS A 136 11.93 16.44 5.41
C HIS A 136 10.73 15.63 5.93
N PRO A 137 10.27 14.62 5.18
CA PRO A 137 9.29 13.68 5.72
C PRO A 137 9.92 12.89 6.89
N PRO A 138 9.13 12.47 7.88
CA PRO A 138 9.52 11.39 8.78
C PRO A 138 9.49 10.05 8.05
N THR A 139 10.06 9.03 8.68
CA THR A 139 9.95 7.63 8.26
C THR A 139 8.91 6.92 9.12
N ALA A 140 8.08 6.05 8.55
CA ALA A 140 7.20 5.18 9.32
C ALA A 140 8.01 4.02 9.93
N GLU A 141 7.98 3.87 11.25
CA GLU A 141 8.71 2.81 11.96
C GLU A 141 7.92 2.29 13.17
N GLU A 142 8.19 1.05 13.57
CA GLU A 142 7.74 0.55 14.86
C GLU A 142 8.73 0.93 15.96
N VAL A 143 8.26 1.67 16.97
CA VAL A 143 9.06 2.08 18.13
C VAL A 143 8.44 1.49 19.38
N SER A 144 9.10 0.49 19.96
CA SER A 144 8.61 -0.21 21.17
C SER A 144 7.18 -0.77 21.02
N GLY A 145 6.88 -1.36 19.86
CA GLY A 145 5.56 -1.92 19.54
C GLY A 145 4.50 -0.87 19.17
N VAL A 146 4.90 0.38 18.96
CA VAL A 146 3.99 1.47 18.57
C VAL A 146 4.38 1.99 17.18
N PRO A 147 3.46 1.93 16.20
CA PRO A 147 3.65 2.56 14.89
C PRO A 147 3.85 4.06 15.07
N SER A 148 5.00 4.56 14.64
CA SER A 148 5.43 5.92 14.87
C SER A 148 6.05 6.52 13.63
N TRP A 149 5.77 7.80 13.41
CA TRP A 149 6.58 8.64 12.56
C TRP A 149 7.88 8.97 13.29
N THR A 150 9.02 8.64 12.69
CA THR A 150 10.35 8.91 13.24
C THR A 150 11.04 9.98 12.43
N CYS A 151 11.57 11.00 13.11
CA CYS A 151 12.44 11.99 12.49
C CYS A 151 13.82 11.38 12.16
N PRO A 152 14.22 11.28 10.88
CA PRO A 152 15.50 10.70 10.49
C PRO A 152 16.72 11.50 10.99
N ARG A 153 16.55 12.78 11.34
CA ARG A 153 17.66 13.67 11.77
C ARG A 153 17.80 13.86 13.27
N GLY A 154 16.75 13.58 14.04
CA GLY A 154 16.69 13.92 15.46
C GLY A 154 16.10 12.85 16.36
N GLY A 155 15.66 11.71 15.80
CA GLY A 155 15.13 10.58 16.55
C GLY A 155 13.84 10.87 17.33
N ARG A 156 13.24 12.06 17.14
CA ARG A 156 11.94 12.37 17.71
C ARG A 156 10.90 11.49 17.04
N THR A 157 10.06 10.85 17.84
CA THR A 157 8.99 9.95 17.39
C THR A 157 7.64 10.47 17.84
N TRP A 158 6.61 10.21 17.03
CA TRP A 158 5.22 10.44 17.41
C TRP A 158 4.31 9.38 16.76
N PRO A 159 3.16 9.04 17.38
CA PRO A 159 2.31 7.96 16.87
C PRO A 159 1.80 8.23 15.45
N ILE A 160 1.75 7.18 14.62
CA ILE A 160 1.08 7.22 13.31
C ILE A 160 -0.42 7.31 13.47
N LEU A 161 -1.02 6.65 14.46
CA LEU A 161 -2.46 6.69 14.66
C LEU A 161 -2.87 7.67 15.76
N SER A 162 -3.83 8.52 15.43
CA SER A 162 -4.59 9.32 16.38
C SER A 162 -5.26 8.43 17.43
N PRO A 163 -5.51 8.90 18.67
CA PRO A 163 -6.14 8.10 19.71
C PRO A 163 -7.48 7.44 19.31
N THR A 164 -8.21 8.05 18.38
CA THR A 164 -9.51 7.59 17.86
C THR A 164 -9.40 6.49 16.81
N ALA A 165 -8.24 6.31 16.19
CA ALA A 165 -7.99 5.32 15.14
C ALA A 165 -7.29 4.05 15.66
N ARG A 166 -6.97 3.99 16.96
CA ARG A 166 -6.29 2.87 17.62
C ARG A 166 -7.21 1.67 17.87
#